data_AF-A0A951ALR3-F1
#
_entry.id   AF-A0A951ALR3-F1
#
_cell.length_a   1.000
_cell.length_b   1.000
_cell.length_c   1.000
_cell.angle_alpha   90.00
_cell.angle_beta   90.00
_cell.angle_gamma   90.00
#
_symmetry.space_group_name_H-M   'P 1'
#
loop_
_entity.id
_entity.type
_entity.pdbx_description
1 polymer ?
#
loop_
_entity_poly.entity_id
_entity_poly.type
_entity_poly.pdbx_seq_one_letter_code
_entity_poly.pdbx_strand_id
1 'polypeptide(L)'
;MKRSTATIENIAPPTSRDLGGVRVSLVEVRFRLDADDQSSIATQASFEELDKVWGVSPDTGKLWHQDWSNSVYPVENGVFVATLPADPSWKIGKKFPVILPNVPE
;
A
#
# COMPACT_ATOMS: atom_id res chain seq x y z
N MET A 1 18.89 -4.43 -2.31
CA MET A 1 17.68 -4.13 -1.52
C MET A 1 16.96 -5.44 -1.36
N LYS A 2 16.55 -5.81 -0.14
CA LYS A 2 15.93 -7.10 0.11
C LYS A 2 14.48 -7.13 -0.40
N ARG A 3 14.09 -8.23 -1.05
CA ARG A 3 12.68 -8.54 -1.35
C ARG A 3 12.05 -9.29 -0.19
N SER A 4 10.79 -8.95 0.12
CA SER A 4 10.01 -9.56 1.19
C SER A 4 8.53 -9.66 0.78
N THR A 5 7.70 -10.16 1.68
CA THR A 5 6.25 -10.07 1.53
C THR A 5 5.61 -9.40 2.73
N ALA A 6 4.51 -8.70 2.47
CA ALA A 6 3.71 -8.03 3.49
C ALA A 6 2.28 -8.55 3.46
N THR A 7 1.72 -8.87 4.62
CA THR A 7 0.37 -9.41 4.78
C THR A 7 -0.56 -8.33 5.31
N ILE A 8 -1.76 -8.20 4.71
CA ILE A 8 -2.80 -7.33 5.27
C ILE A 8 -3.25 -7.87 6.62
N GLU A 9 -3.09 -7.09 7.68
CA GLU A 9 -3.64 -7.39 9.01
C GLU A 9 -4.97 -6.67 9.27
N ASN A 10 -5.16 -5.49 8.69
CA ASN A 10 -6.38 -4.69 8.88
C ASN A 10 -6.64 -3.79 7.68
N ILE A 11 -7.92 -3.58 7.37
CA ILE A 11 -8.40 -2.64 6.36
C ILE A 11 -9.42 -1.74 7.06
N ALA A 12 -9.14 -0.44 7.15
CA ALA A 12 -10.09 0.53 7.67
C ALA A 12 -11.27 0.72 6.69
N PRO A 13 -12.45 1.17 7.18
CA PRO A 13 -13.56 1.53 6.30
C PRO A 13 -13.13 2.55 5.22
N PRO A 14 -13.64 2.44 3.99
CA PRO A 14 -13.28 3.35 2.92
C PRO A 14 -13.74 4.78 3.24
N THR A 15 -12.86 5.73 2.95
CA THR A 15 -13.12 7.17 3.04
C THR A 15 -13.14 7.75 1.62
N SER A 16 -14.07 8.66 1.33
CA SER A 16 -14.10 9.34 0.04
C SER A 16 -13.27 10.62 0.10
N ARG A 17 -12.39 10.81 -0.88
CA ARG A 17 -11.58 12.02 -1.02
C ARG A 17 -11.72 12.60 -2.42
N ASP A 18 -11.85 13.93 -2.50
CA ASP A 18 -11.77 14.67 -3.76
C ASP A 18 -10.31 15.04 -4.02
N LEU A 19 -9.77 14.56 -5.14
CA LEU A 19 -8.41 14.81 -5.61
C LEU A 19 -8.43 15.60 -6.93
N GLY A 20 -8.98 16.82 -6.88
CA GLY A 20 -8.99 17.73 -8.01
C GLY A 20 -10.10 17.44 -9.02
N GLY A 21 -11.33 17.22 -8.53
CA GLY A 21 -12.50 16.85 -9.35
C GLY A 21 -12.63 15.35 -9.58
N VAL A 22 -11.90 14.55 -8.80
CA VAL A 22 -11.92 13.07 -8.87
C VAL A 22 -12.25 12.54 -7.50
N ARG A 23 -13.41 11.87 -7.35
CA ARG A 23 -13.73 11.16 -6.12
C ARG A 23 -13.07 9.80 -6.13
N VAL A 24 -12.19 9.57 -5.15
CA VAL A 24 -11.53 8.29 -4.94
C VAL A 24 -11.93 7.76 -3.57
N SER A 25 -12.32 6.49 -3.51
CA SER A 25 -12.48 5.77 -2.25
C SER A 25 -11.11 5.25 -1.81
N LEU A 26 -10.61 5.75 -0.68
CA LEU A 26 -9.33 5.36 -0.09
C LEU A 26 -9.58 4.53 1.17
N VAL A 27 -8.81 3.47 1.34
CA VAL A 27 -8.73 2.68 2.56
C VAL A 27 -7.36 2.85 3.20
N GLU A 28 -7.32 2.94 4.51
CA GLU A 28 -6.07 2.77 5.24
C GLU A 28 -5.87 1.28 5.52
N VAL A 29 -4.72 0.76 5.12
CA VAL A 29 -4.40 -0.66 5.25
C VAL A 29 -3.13 -0.83 6.06
N ARG A 30 -3.24 -1.67 7.09
CA ARG A 30 -2.13 -2.06 7.94
C ARG A 30 -1.53 -3.36 7.41
N PHE A 31 -0.25 -3.34 7.13
CA PHE A 31 0.51 -4.46 6.62
C PHE A 31 1.56 -4.92 7.63
N ARG A 32 1.80 -6.23 7.67
CA ARG A 32 2.84 -6.87 8.47
C ARG A 32 3.83 -7.57 7.57
N LEU A 33 5.11 -7.26 7.72
CA LEU A 33 6.21 -7.98 7.05
C LEU A 33 6.30 -9.43 7.53
N ASP A 34 6.76 -10.33 6.68
CA ASP A 34 7.05 -11.71 7.08
C ASP A 34 8.01 -11.77 8.28
N ALA A 35 7.88 -12.81 9.12
CA ALA A 35 8.56 -12.91 10.42
C ALA A 35 10.07 -12.67 10.36
N ASP A 36 10.73 -13.16 9.30
CA ASP A 36 12.16 -13.00 9.08
C ASP A 36 12.59 -11.56 8.80
N ASP A 37 11.64 -10.70 8.45
CA ASP A 37 11.82 -9.28 8.11
C ASP A 37 11.20 -8.32 9.15
N GLN A 38 10.61 -8.84 10.22
CA GLN A 38 10.12 -8.04 11.35
C GLN A 38 11.25 -7.53 12.27
N SER A 39 12.51 -7.86 11.95
CA SER A 39 13.67 -7.37 12.68
C SER A 39 13.74 -5.83 12.68
N SER A 40 14.39 -5.25 13.70
CA SER A 40 14.58 -3.79 13.83
C SER A 40 15.38 -3.13 12.69
N ILE A 41 15.85 -3.91 11.72
CA ILE A 41 16.65 -3.43 10.60
C ILE A 41 15.75 -2.87 9.49
N ALA A 42 14.55 -3.44 9.28
CA ALA A 42 13.62 -2.93 8.27
C ALA A 42 12.87 -1.70 8.82
N THR A 43 13.18 -0.50 8.30
CA THR A 43 12.52 0.76 8.69
C THR A 43 11.73 1.38 7.54
N GLN A 44 11.82 0.80 6.34
CA GLN A 44 11.14 1.25 5.15
C GLN A 44 10.63 0.06 4.33
N ALA A 45 9.47 0.23 3.73
CA ALA A 45 8.89 -0.72 2.77
C ALA A 45 8.32 0.03 1.57
N SER A 46 8.45 -0.54 0.38
CA SER A 46 7.75 -0.06 -0.83
C SER A 46 7.15 -1.25 -1.57
N PHE A 47 6.02 -1.07 -2.23
CA PHE A 47 5.43 -2.16 -3.01
C PHE A 47 6.18 -2.34 -4.33
N GLU A 48 6.49 -3.59 -4.71
CA GLU A 48 7.11 -3.86 -6.02
C GLU A 48 6.14 -3.52 -7.15
N GLU A 49 4.93 -4.04 -7.05
CA GLU A 49 3.88 -3.88 -8.06
C GLU A 49 2.54 -3.72 -7.34
N LEU A 50 2.15 -2.48 -7.06
CA LEU A 50 0.77 -2.18 -6.70
C LEU A 50 0.04 -1.89 -8.01
N ASP A 51 -0.37 -2.97 -8.67
CA ASP A 51 -0.96 -2.88 -10.01
C ASP A 51 -2.20 -1.98 -9.97
N LYS A 52 -2.00 -0.76 -10.50
CA LYS A 52 -2.97 0.22 -10.97
C LYS A 52 -4.24 0.26 -10.16
N VAL A 53 -4.27 1.17 -9.17
CA VAL A 53 -5.57 1.60 -8.71
C VAL A 53 -6.10 2.76 -9.53
N TRP A 54 -7.33 2.58 -10.01
CA TRP A 54 -8.05 3.47 -10.88
C TRP A 54 -9.04 4.29 -10.06
N GLY A 55 -8.93 5.61 -10.09
CA GLY A 55 -10.03 6.52 -9.77
C GLY A 55 -10.69 6.99 -11.07
N VAL A 56 -12.01 7.19 -11.09
CA VAL A 56 -12.70 7.82 -12.23
C VAL A 56 -13.18 9.19 -11.80
N SER A 57 -12.78 10.24 -12.52
CA SER A 57 -13.36 11.57 -12.33
C SER A 57 -14.83 11.52 -12.76
N PRO A 58 -15.79 11.81 -11.87
CA PRO A 58 -17.20 11.89 -12.27
C PRO A 58 -17.45 13.05 -13.24
N ASP A 59 -16.63 14.10 -13.18
CA ASP A 59 -16.81 15.33 -13.95
C ASP A 59 -16.14 15.25 -15.33
N THR A 60 -15.00 14.54 -15.43
CA THR A 60 -14.22 14.48 -16.68
C THR A 60 -14.12 13.09 -17.29
N GLY A 61 -14.62 12.05 -16.61
CA GLY A 61 -14.46 10.64 -17.02
C GLY A 61 -13.00 10.16 -17.10
N LYS A 62 -12.04 10.94 -16.57
CA LYS A 62 -10.62 10.63 -16.67
C LYS A 62 -10.23 9.61 -15.60
N LEU A 63 -9.41 8.65 -16.00
CA LEU A 63 -8.77 7.70 -15.12
C LEU A 63 -7.61 8.40 -14.40
N TRP A 64 -7.65 8.38 -13.07
CA TRP A 64 -6.57 8.86 -12.24
C TRP A 64 -5.62 7.70 -11.91
N HIS A 65 -4.35 7.88 -12.24
CA HIS A 65 -3.25 6.97 -11.91
C HIS A 65 -2.29 7.72 -10.99
N GLN A 66 -2.05 7.18 -9.80
CA GLN A 66 -0.97 7.65 -8.93
C GLN A 66 0.09 6.56 -8.86
N ASP A 67 1.36 6.95 -8.95
CA ASP A 67 2.51 6.05 -8.95
C ASP A 67 2.79 5.52 -7.53
N TRP A 68 1.84 4.76 -6.99
CA TRP A 68 1.91 4.17 -5.64
C TRP A 68 3.07 3.20 -5.46
N SER A 69 3.58 2.60 -6.54
CA SER A 69 4.73 1.70 -6.54
C SER A 69 6.03 2.39 -6.07
N ASN A 70 6.13 3.71 -6.23
CA ASN A 70 7.31 4.46 -5.78
C ASN A 70 7.17 5.03 -4.35
N SER A 71 6.03 4.83 -3.70
CA SER A 71 5.82 5.28 -2.32
C SER A 71 6.63 4.42 -1.35
N VAL A 72 7.36 5.09 -0.45
CA VAL A 72 8.08 4.46 0.65
C VAL A 72 7.31 4.70 1.94
N TYR A 73 6.97 3.61 2.63
CA TYR A 73 6.23 3.61 3.89
C TYR A 73 7.18 3.33 5.05
N PRO A 74 7.08 4.10 6.15
CA PRO A 74 7.85 3.81 7.35
C PRO A 74 7.38 2.49 7.98
N VAL A 75 8.33 1.68 8.41
CA VAL A 75 8.11 0.41 9.10
C VAL A 75 8.48 0.59 10.58
N GLU A 76 7.57 0.20 11.46
CA GLU A 76 7.78 0.14 12.90
C GLU A 76 7.40 -1.25 13.41
N ASN A 77 8.34 -1.96 14.03
CA ASN A 77 8.14 -3.33 14.54
C ASN A 77 7.57 -4.30 13.49
N GLY A 78 8.09 -4.21 12.25
CA GLY A 78 7.67 -5.02 11.12
C GLY A 78 6.29 -4.67 10.56
N VAL A 79 5.71 -3.52 10.96
CA VAL A 79 4.40 -3.06 10.51
C VAL A 79 4.54 -1.74 9.76
N PHE A 80 3.80 -1.59 8.69
CA PHE A 80 3.61 -0.29 8.04
C PHE A 80 2.14 -0.08 7.68
N VAL A 81 1.78 1.19 7.51
CA VAL A 81 0.43 1.61 7.15
C VAL A 81 0.48 2.36 5.83
N ALA A 82 -0.40 2.01 4.91
CA ALA A 82 -0.52 2.67 3.62
C ALA A 82 -1.97 3.12 3.41
N THR A 83 -2.15 4.39 3.05
CA THR A 83 -3.41 4.89 2.52
C THR A 83 -3.43 4.59 1.04
N LEU A 84 -4.25 3.63 0.63
CA LEU A 84 -4.33 3.18 -0.74
C LEU A 84 -5.79 3.19 -1.19
N PRO A 85 -6.06 3.25 -2.48
CA PRO A 85 -7.44 3.16 -2.94
C PRO A 85 -8.10 1.81 -2.61
N ALA A 86 -9.42 1.86 -2.42
CA ALA A 86 -10.22 0.69 -2.10
C ALA A 86 -10.26 -0.29 -3.28
N ASP A 87 -9.95 -1.55 -3.01
CA ASP A 87 -10.02 -2.65 -3.98
C ASP A 87 -10.84 -3.80 -3.35
N PRO A 88 -11.92 -4.25 -4.00
CA PRO A 88 -12.79 -5.30 -3.46
C PRO A 88 -12.10 -6.67 -3.35
N SER A 89 -10.97 -6.88 -4.04
CA SER A 89 -10.15 -8.08 -3.93
C SER A 89 -9.28 -8.11 -2.67
N TRP A 90 -9.20 -7.00 -1.93
CA TRP A 90 -8.37 -6.89 -0.73
C TRP A 90 -9.09 -7.50 0.46
N LYS A 91 -8.35 -8.34 1.18
CA LYS A 91 -8.84 -9.10 2.32
C LYS A 91 -7.70 -9.31 3.30
N ILE A 92 -8.04 -9.35 4.58
CA ILE A 92 -7.09 -9.71 5.64
C ILE A 92 -6.45 -11.07 5.29
N GLY A 93 -5.14 -11.16 5.44
CA GLY A 93 -4.34 -12.32 5.04
C GLY A 93 -3.84 -12.29 3.59
N LYS A 94 -4.28 -11.37 2.74
CA LYS A 94 -3.70 -11.20 1.39
C LYS A 94 -2.26 -10.70 1.51
N LYS A 95 -1.36 -11.33 0.75
CA LYS A 95 0.06 -11.00 0.71
C LYS A 95 0.40 -10.13 -0.51
N PHE A 96 1.37 -9.25 -0.35
CA PHE A 96 1.89 -8.38 -1.39
C PHE A 96 3.41 -8.45 -1.42
N PRO A 97 4.02 -8.46 -2.62
CA PRO A 97 5.45 -8.33 -2.76
C PRO A 97 5.88 -6.90 -2.38
N VAL A 98 6.93 -6.80 -1.57
CA VAL A 98 7.50 -5.52 -1.14
C VAL A 98 9.02 -5.54 -1.24
N ILE A 99 9.60 -4.37 -1.44
CA ILE A 99 11.03 -4.10 -1.31
C ILE A 99 11.25 -3.48 0.07
N LEU A 100 12.34 -3.87 0.72
CA LEU A 100 12.87 -3.24 1.93
C LEU A 100 14.13 -2.46 1.52
N PRO A 101 14.01 -1.17 1.17
CA PRO A 101 15.09 -0.42 0.51
C PRO A 101 16.32 -0.26 1.40
N ASN A 102 16.10 -0.25 2.71
CA ASN A 102 17.12 -0.02 3.72
C ASN A 102 17.73 -1.33 4.28
N VAL A 103 17.35 -2.49 3.73
CA VAL A 103 17.89 -3.80 4.11
C VAL A 103 18.75 -4.33 2.95
N PRO A 104 20.04 -4.67 3.20
CA PRO A 104 20.89 -5.30 2.19
C PRO A 104 20.38 -6.70 1.83
N GLU A 105 20.75 -7.19 0.64
CA GLU A 105 20.42 -8.56 0.21
C GLU A 105 21.09 -9.63 1.09
#